data_AF-A0A7C3JWP2-F1
#
_entry.id   AF-A0A7C3JWP2-F1
#
_cell.length_a   1.000
_cell.length_b   1.000
_cell.length_c   1.000
_cell.angle_alpha   90.00
_cell.angle_beta   90.00
_cell.angle_gamma   90.00
#
_symmetry.space_group_name_H-M   'P 1'
#
loop_
_entity.id
_entity.type
_entity.pdbx_description
1 polymer ?
#
loop_
_entity_poly.entity_id
_entity_poly.type
_entity_poly.pdbx_seq_one_letter_code
_entity_poly.pdbx_strand_id
1 'polypeptide(L)'
;MSEFTVKPAAAAPARNRWLEAWPDAVAFAGGLAVSWFAGWETKDLIWSLWLASLVIGYAMIVWLIFSRALGNSALLIGGVFLLAFFTVHFGIFHLVHSVFLNVFFPVTDMKGFPDATGYLVVLEKYWYFLPVAAVAEREHFRRPPAMAGGGLNAVHSPALPLDTSSDDSKRDPHNLLYTGQTGRRPNPIKGSPQQAAGDASPFKEAMKKDGDMMKPYRNVVRLHLLIFFFAFAHFAKLENFLVYTVVYAVYFFPWRLLRKEPPAA
;
A
#
# COMPACT_ATOMS: atom_id res chain seq x y z
N MET A 1 16.00 -43.32 -11.68
CA MET A 1 15.11 -42.28 -11.11
C MET A 1 15.94 -41.53 -10.09
N SER A 2 16.43 -40.34 -10.47
CA SER A 2 17.30 -39.51 -9.64
C SER A 2 16.44 -38.67 -8.72
N GLU A 3 16.57 -38.89 -7.42
CA GLU A 3 15.85 -38.16 -6.38
C GLU A 3 16.41 -36.72 -6.31
N PHE A 4 15.66 -35.75 -6.81
CA PHE A 4 16.00 -34.33 -6.70
C PHE A 4 15.76 -33.88 -5.25
N THR A 5 16.77 -33.99 -4.40
CA THR A 5 16.73 -33.44 -3.05
C THR A 5 16.78 -31.92 -3.13
N VAL A 6 15.61 -31.26 -3.02
CA VAL A 6 15.54 -29.79 -2.93
C VAL A 6 16.15 -29.38 -1.59
N LYS A 7 17.40 -28.89 -1.64
CA LYS A 7 18.07 -28.32 -0.46
C LYS A 7 17.22 -27.14 0.03
N PRO A 8 16.69 -27.16 1.28
CA PRO A 8 15.91 -26.06 1.79
C PRO A 8 16.77 -24.79 1.74
N ALA A 9 16.21 -23.73 1.13
CA ALA A 9 16.87 -22.44 1.08
C ALA A 9 17.22 -22.01 2.51
N ALA A 10 18.49 -21.70 2.75
CA ALA A 10 18.96 -21.26 4.05
C ALA A 10 18.10 -20.07 4.52
N ALA A 11 17.52 -20.18 5.71
CA ALA A 11 16.72 -19.12 6.30
C ALA A 11 17.55 -17.83 6.32
N ALA A 12 17.03 -16.77 5.69
CA ALA A 12 17.69 -15.47 5.69
C ALA A 12 17.91 -15.02 7.14
N PRO A 13 19.06 -14.41 7.48
CA PRO A 13 19.33 -13.96 8.83
C PRO A 13 18.25 -12.98 9.28
N ALA A 14 17.73 -13.18 10.49
CA ALA A 14 16.72 -12.31 11.09
C ALA A 14 17.27 -10.88 11.14
N ARG A 15 16.71 -9.96 10.35
CA ARG A 15 17.07 -8.55 10.40
C ARG A 15 16.75 -8.00 11.79
N ASN A 16 17.68 -7.25 12.35
CA ASN A 16 17.50 -6.63 13.65
C ASN A 16 16.41 -5.55 13.57
N ARG A 17 15.22 -5.87 14.08
CA ARG A 17 14.03 -4.99 14.09
C ARG A 17 14.31 -3.62 14.72
N TRP A 18 15.26 -3.54 15.66
CA TRP A 18 15.68 -2.27 16.27
C TRP A 18 16.46 -1.39 15.29
N LEU A 19 17.28 -1.99 14.42
CA LEU A 19 17.98 -1.26 13.35
C LEU A 19 17.05 -0.83 12.22
N GLU A 20 15.87 -1.43 12.07
CA GLU A 20 14.87 -0.95 11.12
C GLU A 20 14.05 0.23 11.69
N ALA A 21 13.84 0.25 13.01
CA ALA A 21 13.01 1.24 13.70
C ALA A 21 13.75 2.52 14.13
N TRP A 22 15.09 2.52 14.18
CA TRP A 22 15.85 3.68 14.69
C TRP A 22 15.60 4.99 13.91
N PRO A 23 15.43 5.03 12.58
CA PRO A 23 15.24 6.32 11.91
C PRO A 23 13.82 6.88 12.16
N ASP A 24 12.84 6.03 12.48
CA ASP A 24 11.52 6.49 12.94
C ASP A 24 11.64 7.13 14.32
N ALA A 25 12.43 6.53 15.22
CA ALA A 25 12.71 7.09 16.53
C ALA A 25 13.48 8.41 16.47
N VAL A 26 14.42 8.54 15.52
CA VAL A 26 15.14 9.81 15.28
C VAL A 26 14.19 10.87 14.70
N ALA A 27 13.32 10.52 13.75
CA ALA A 27 12.32 11.45 13.23
C ALA A 27 11.34 11.90 14.31
N PHE A 28 10.91 10.99 15.18
CA PHE A 28 10.11 11.29 16.38
C PHE A 28 10.81 12.30 17.29
N ALA A 29 12.04 11.99 17.71
CA ALA A 29 12.79 12.83 18.64
C ALA A 29 13.14 14.19 18.01
N GLY A 30 13.48 14.20 16.72
CA GLY A 30 13.71 15.42 15.96
C GLY A 30 12.48 16.31 15.86
N GLY A 31 11.31 15.74 15.56
CA GLY A 31 10.05 16.47 15.54
C GLY A 31 9.71 17.09 16.90
N LEU A 32 9.89 16.31 17.98
CA LEU A 32 9.66 16.79 19.34
C LEU A 32 10.64 17.92 19.70
N ALA A 33 11.93 17.77 19.39
CA ALA A 33 12.96 18.77 19.65
C ALA A 33 12.68 20.08 18.91
N VAL A 34 12.28 20.01 17.63
CA VAL A 34 11.90 21.18 16.84
C VAL A 34 10.70 21.89 17.46
N SER A 35 9.65 21.14 17.82
CA SER A 35 8.44 21.72 18.43
C SER A 35 8.73 22.39 19.77
N TRP A 36 9.59 21.79 20.60
CA TRP A 36 10.02 22.33 21.88
C TRP A 36 10.83 23.62 21.70
N PHE A 37 11.85 23.58 20.83
CA PHE A 37 12.74 24.71 20.60
C PHE A 37 12.00 25.91 20.00
N ALA A 38 11.04 25.67 19.11
CA ALA A 38 10.26 26.71 18.46
C ALA A 38 9.08 27.21 19.30
N GLY A 39 8.89 26.69 20.52
CA GLY A 39 7.79 27.07 21.41
C GLY A 39 6.41 26.85 20.77
N TRP A 40 6.28 25.78 19.98
CA TRP A 40 5.07 25.52 19.21
C TRP A 40 3.86 25.29 20.10
N GLU A 41 2.73 25.84 19.67
CA GLU A 41 1.41 25.56 20.23
C GLU A 41 0.69 24.48 19.41
N THR A 42 -0.39 23.91 19.97
CA THR A 42 -1.13 22.80 19.33
C THR A 42 -1.55 23.15 17.90
N LYS A 43 -1.89 24.43 17.65
CA LYS A 43 -2.18 24.95 16.31
C LYS A 43 -1.00 24.79 15.34
N ASP A 44 0.23 25.08 15.79
CA ASP A 44 1.43 24.99 14.96
C ASP A 44 1.72 23.55 14.55
N LEU A 45 1.44 22.60 15.44
CA LEU A 45 1.57 21.17 15.12
C LEU A 45 0.53 20.73 14.08
N ILE A 46 -0.73 21.12 14.28
CA ILE A 46 -1.80 20.71 13.38
C ILE A 46 -1.58 21.29 11.97
N TRP A 47 -1.17 22.55 11.87
CA TRP A 47 -0.85 23.18 10.58
C TRP A 47 0.40 22.62 9.93
N SER A 48 1.45 22.29 10.68
CA SER A 48 2.65 21.65 10.14
C SER A 48 2.38 20.22 9.66
N LEU A 49 1.56 19.45 10.38
CA LEU A 49 1.10 18.12 9.94
C LEU A 49 0.23 18.21 8.69
N TRP A 50 -0.69 19.19 8.62
CA TRP A 50 -1.49 19.44 7.42
C TRP A 50 -0.58 19.78 6.23
N LEU A 51 0.37 20.71 6.39
CA LEU A 51 1.30 21.10 5.33
C LEU A 51 2.17 19.91 4.88
N ALA A 52 2.69 19.12 5.82
CA ALA A 52 3.45 17.92 5.51
C ALA A 52 2.62 16.89 4.75
N SER A 53 1.37 16.65 5.17
CA SER A 53 0.47 15.72 4.48
C SER A 53 0.15 16.20 3.06
N LEU A 54 -0.03 17.50 2.86
CA LEU A 54 -0.25 18.11 1.54
C LEU A 54 0.98 17.91 0.64
N VAL A 55 2.16 18.33 1.09
CA VAL A 55 3.38 18.34 0.26
C VAL A 55 3.89 16.93 0.02
N ILE A 56 4.09 16.15 1.07
CA ILE A 56 4.64 14.79 0.97
C ILE A 56 3.62 13.85 0.34
N GLY A 57 2.34 13.97 0.71
CA GLY A 57 1.26 13.18 0.10
C GLY A 57 1.13 13.43 -1.40
N TYR A 58 1.19 14.70 -1.83
CA TYR A 58 1.15 15.02 -3.25
C TYR A 58 2.40 14.53 -4.00
N ALA A 59 3.59 14.70 -3.41
CA ALA A 59 4.82 14.18 -3.98
C ALA A 59 4.77 12.64 -4.17
N MET A 60 4.16 11.92 -3.22
CA MET A 60 3.94 10.47 -3.35
C MET A 60 2.98 10.11 -4.48
N ILE A 61 1.88 10.85 -4.68
CA ILE A 61 0.94 10.62 -5.80
C ILE A 61 1.69 10.77 -7.13
N VAL A 62 2.43 11.87 -7.29
CA VAL A 62 3.22 12.13 -8.50
C VAL A 62 4.24 11.02 -8.72
N TRP A 63 5.00 10.66 -7.67
CA TRP A 63 5.98 9.58 -7.73
C TRP A 63 5.37 8.23 -8.10
N LEU A 64 4.25 7.85 -7.48
CA LEU A 64 3.59 6.57 -7.69
C LEU A 64 3.09 6.41 -9.13
N ILE A 65 2.55 7.48 -9.70
CA ILE A 65 2.05 7.49 -11.06
C ILE A 65 3.22 7.49 -12.05
N PHE A 66 4.20 8.38 -11.84
CA PHE A 66 5.34 8.52 -12.74
C PHE A 66 6.22 7.26 -12.75
N SER A 67 6.47 6.67 -11.58
CA SER A 67 7.29 5.44 -11.45
C SER A 67 6.69 4.24 -12.18
N ARG A 68 5.37 4.20 -12.36
CA ARG A 68 4.68 3.15 -13.14
C ARG A 68 4.61 3.47 -14.63
N ALA A 69 4.63 4.74 -15.00
CA ALA A 69 4.48 5.17 -16.37
C ALA A 69 5.82 5.21 -17.14
N LEU A 70 6.96 5.21 -16.43
CA LEU A 70 8.29 5.12 -17.05
C LEU A 70 8.44 3.82 -17.86
N GLY A 71 8.53 3.96 -19.18
CA GLY A 71 8.78 2.86 -20.11
C GLY A 71 7.53 2.25 -20.78
N ASN A 72 6.33 2.78 -20.53
CA ASN A 72 5.10 2.29 -21.17
C ASN A 72 4.15 3.45 -21.53
N SER A 73 4.02 3.75 -22.83
CA SER A 73 3.21 4.85 -23.35
C SER A 73 1.70 4.70 -23.08
N ALA A 74 1.18 3.47 -23.03
CA ALA A 74 -0.22 3.24 -22.66
C ALA A 74 -0.44 3.57 -21.16
N LEU A 75 0.52 3.25 -20.29
CA LEU A 75 0.48 3.63 -18.88
C LEU A 75 0.68 5.14 -18.67
N LEU A 76 1.35 5.85 -19.59
CA LEU A 76 1.46 7.30 -19.52
C LEU A 76 0.10 7.99 -19.69
N ILE A 77 -0.72 7.58 -20.66
CA ILE A 77 -2.05 8.18 -20.88
C ILE A 77 -2.95 7.93 -19.66
N GLY A 78 -3.03 6.68 -19.19
CA GLY A 78 -3.78 6.35 -17.98
C GLY A 78 -3.23 7.04 -16.73
N GLY A 79 -1.90 7.20 -16.65
CA GLY A 79 -1.21 7.89 -15.58
C GLY A 79 -1.55 9.37 -15.52
N VAL A 80 -1.57 10.07 -16.66
CA VAL A 80 -1.97 11.49 -16.72
C VAL A 80 -3.40 11.68 -16.26
N PHE A 81 -4.33 10.82 -16.69
CA PHE A 81 -5.71 10.86 -16.23
C PHE A 81 -5.82 10.64 -14.71
N LEU A 82 -5.16 9.60 -14.19
CA LEU A 82 -5.15 9.34 -12.75
C LEU A 82 -4.51 10.48 -11.97
N LEU A 83 -3.45 11.09 -12.48
CA LEU A 83 -2.79 12.22 -11.85
C LEU A 83 -3.74 13.40 -11.73
N ALA A 84 -4.41 13.77 -12.83
CA ALA A 84 -5.39 14.86 -12.81
C ALA A 84 -6.54 14.58 -11.82
N PHE A 85 -7.10 13.37 -11.85
CA PHE A 85 -8.17 12.97 -10.93
C PHE A 85 -7.73 13.08 -9.46
N PHE A 86 -6.58 12.50 -9.12
CA PHE A 86 -6.07 12.54 -7.76
C PHE A 86 -5.65 13.94 -7.33
N THR A 87 -5.09 14.78 -8.22
CA THR A 87 -4.77 16.18 -7.91
C THR A 87 -6.02 16.95 -7.51
N VAL A 88 -7.11 16.84 -8.28
CA VAL A 88 -8.38 17.53 -7.96
C VAL A 88 -8.97 17.00 -6.65
N HIS A 89 -9.07 15.68 -6.51
CA HIS A 89 -9.66 15.07 -5.31
C HIS A 89 -8.86 15.37 -4.04
N PHE A 90 -7.53 15.18 -4.09
CA PHE A 90 -6.62 15.45 -2.99
C PHE A 90 -6.60 16.94 -2.63
N GLY A 91 -6.58 17.82 -3.63
CA GLY A 91 -6.58 19.27 -3.45
C GLY A 91 -7.87 19.76 -2.79
N ILE A 92 -9.04 19.34 -3.28
CA ILE A 92 -10.34 19.72 -2.68
C ILE A 92 -10.44 19.20 -1.25
N PHE A 93 -10.01 17.95 -0.99
CA PHE A 93 -10.02 17.40 0.36
C PHE A 93 -9.14 18.23 1.32
N HIS A 94 -7.92 18.60 0.91
CA HIS A 94 -7.03 19.42 1.75
C HIS A 94 -7.53 20.85 1.93
N LEU A 95 -8.19 21.42 0.92
CA LEU A 95 -8.84 22.72 0.99
C LEU A 95 -9.99 22.72 1.99
N VAL A 96 -10.90 21.73 1.92
CA VAL A 96 -11.99 21.62 2.90
C VAL A 96 -11.41 21.42 4.30
N HIS A 97 -10.37 20.59 4.44
CA HIS A 97 -9.71 20.36 5.71
C HIS A 97 -9.06 21.64 6.27
N SER A 98 -8.40 22.45 5.45
CA SER A 98 -7.80 23.72 5.92
C SER A 98 -8.84 24.70 6.43
N VAL A 99 -10.05 24.72 5.86
CA VAL A 99 -11.19 25.49 6.39
C VAL A 99 -11.56 25.02 7.80
N PHE A 100 -11.69 23.71 8.01
CA PHE A 100 -11.93 23.17 9.35
C PHE A 100 -10.81 23.56 10.33
N LEU A 101 -9.54 23.41 9.92
CA LEU A 101 -8.41 23.80 10.76
C LEU A 101 -8.44 25.28 11.10
N ASN A 102 -8.75 26.16 10.15
CA ASN A 102 -8.77 27.59 10.39
C ASN A 102 -9.98 28.05 11.23
N VAL A 103 -11.07 27.28 11.26
CA VAL A 103 -12.19 27.51 12.18
C VAL A 103 -11.82 27.17 13.63
N PHE A 104 -11.11 26.05 13.87
CA PHE A 104 -10.75 25.60 15.22
C PHE A 104 -9.41 26.15 15.74
N PHE A 105 -8.46 26.35 14.83
CA PHE A 105 -7.07 26.72 15.08
C PHE A 105 -6.63 27.80 14.06
N PRO A 106 -7.18 29.02 14.12
CA PRO A 106 -6.89 30.06 13.14
C PRO A 106 -5.39 30.38 13.08
N VAL A 107 -4.84 30.46 11.87
CA VAL A 107 -3.43 30.82 11.65
C VAL A 107 -3.24 32.33 11.44
N THR A 108 -4.31 33.02 11.01
CA THR A 108 -4.41 34.48 10.92
C THR A 108 -5.63 34.96 11.71
N ASP A 109 -5.84 36.28 11.82
CA ASP A 109 -7.00 36.84 12.53
C ASP A 109 -8.35 36.53 11.86
N MET A 110 -8.35 36.01 10.63
CA MET A 110 -9.55 35.65 9.89
C MET A 110 -9.99 34.21 10.18
N LYS A 111 -11.18 34.04 10.75
CA LYS A 111 -11.83 32.72 10.92
C LYS A 111 -12.58 32.32 9.64
N GLY A 112 -12.54 31.03 9.30
CA GLY A 112 -13.25 30.48 8.14
C GLY A 112 -12.31 30.12 7.00
N PHE A 113 -12.60 30.57 5.77
CA PHE A 113 -11.77 30.26 4.61
C PHE A 113 -10.40 30.93 4.72
N PRO A 114 -9.29 30.17 4.67
CA PRO A 114 -7.96 30.75 4.59
C PRO A 114 -7.78 31.46 3.26
N ASP A 115 -7.30 32.70 3.29
CA ASP A 115 -6.88 33.41 2.09
C ASP A 115 -5.49 32.94 1.62
N ALA A 116 -5.03 33.45 0.49
CA ALA A 116 -3.71 33.15 -0.03
C ALA A 116 -2.60 33.50 0.98
N THR A 117 -2.77 34.60 1.72
CA THR A 117 -1.84 35.03 2.77
C THR A 117 -1.75 34.00 3.89
N GLY A 118 -2.87 33.44 4.35
CA GLY A 118 -2.89 32.38 5.35
C GLY A 118 -2.08 31.15 4.94
N TYR A 119 -2.19 30.71 3.69
CA TYR A 119 -1.36 29.60 3.19
C TYR A 119 0.12 29.95 3.10
N LEU A 120 0.45 31.18 2.73
CA LEU A 120 1.84 31.64 2.71
C LEU A 120 2.43 31.68 4.13
N VAL A 121 1.68 32.13 5.13
CA VAL A 121 2.09 32.11 6.54
C VAL A 121 2.33 30.67 7.00
N VAL A 122 1.44 29.73 6.67
CA VAL A 122 1.63 28.30 6.98
C VAL A 122 2.91 27.77 6.34
N LEU A 123 3.14 28.07 5.06
CA LEU A 123 4.34 27.64 4.36
C LEU A 123 5.60 28.25 4.99
N GLU A 124 5.64 29.56 5.19
CA GLU A 124 6.77 30.28 5.76
C GLU A 124 7.10 29.80 7.18
N LYS A 125 6.07 29.58 8.01
CA LYS A 125 6.24 29.23 9.42
C LYS A 125 6.56 27.75 9.64
N TYR A 126 6.13 26.84 8.75
CA TYR A 126 6.18 25.39 9.02
C TYR A 126 6.97 24.57 8.00
N TRP A 127 7.55 25.16 6.94
CA TRP A 127 8.27 24.39 5.91
C TRP A 127 9.46 23.58 6.46
N TYR A 128 10.14 24.03 7.52
CA TYR A 128 11.28 23.30 8.10
C TYR A 128 10.89 21.99 8.79
N PHE A 129 9.59 21.73 8.97
CA PHE A 129 9.09 20.43 9.41
C PHE A 129 9.03 19.40 8.28
N LEU A 130 9.01 19.84 7.02
CA LEU A 130 8.92 18.95 5.85
C LEU A 130 10.07 17.94 5.77
N PRO A 131 11.35 18.29 6.02
CA PRO A 131 12.43 17.31 6.05
C PRO A 131 12.24 16.24 7.14
N VAL A 132 11.75 16.62 8.32
CA VAL A 132 11.49 15.67 9.43
C VAL A 132 10.38 14.69 9.02
N ALA A 133 9.29 15.21 8.45
CA ALA A 133 8.20 14.40 7.93
C ALA A 133 8.66 13.49 6.78
N ALA A 134 9.49 13.98 5.86
CA ALA A 134 10.02 13.18 4.76
C ALA A 134 10.89 12.01 5.26
N VAL A 135 11.71 12.22 6.29
CA VAL A 135 12.50 11.15 6.92
C VAL A 135 11.59 10.11 7.60
N ALA A 136 10.53 10.55 8.25
CA ALA A 136 9.53 9.63 8.83
C ALA A 136 8.84 8.78 7.75
N GLU A 137 8.54 9.36 6.59
CA GLU A 137 7.82 8.71 5.49
C GLU A 137 8.72 7.97 4.48
N ARG A 138 10.04 7.93 4.71
CA ARG A 138 11.05 7.36 3.78
C ARG A 138 10.74 5.94 3.32
N GLU A 139 10.08 5.13 4.14
CA GLU A 139 9.74 3.74 3.83
C GLU A 139 8.75 3.63 2.66
N HIS A 140 7.88 4.63 2.47
CA HIS A 140 6.94 4.69 1.35
C HIS A 140 7.63 4.98 0.00
N PHE A 141 8.82 5.59 0.03
CA PHE A 141 9.63 5.83 -1.16
C PHE A 141 10.48 4.63 -1.55
N ARG A 142 10.63 3.63 -0.67
CA ARG A 142 11.32 2.38 -1.03
C ARG A 142 10.45 1.62 -2.01
N ARG A 143 10.97 1.41 -3.22
CA ARG A 143 10.34 0.51 -4.19
C ARG A 143 10.10 -0.83 -3.51
N PRO A 144 8.90 -1.43 -3.63
CA PRO A 144 8.74 -2.83 -3.28
C PRO A 144 9.88 -3.59 -3.96
N PRO A 145 10.59 -4.49 -3.25
CA PRO A 145 11.58 -5.33 -3.92
C PRO A 145 10.85 -5.93 -5.12
N ALA A 146 11.30 -5.54 -6.33
CA ALA A 146 10.77 -6.13 -7.55
C ALA A 146 10.81 -7.62 -7.29
N MET A 147 9.65 -8.27 -7.32
CA MET A 147 9.50 -9.70 -6.98
C MET A 147 10.52 -10.47 -7.80
N ALA A 148 11.70 -10.66 -7.21
CA ALA A 148 12.87 -11.15 -7.89
C ALA A 148 12.65 -12.65 -8.00
N GLY A 149 12.24 -13.10 -9.18
CA GLY A 149 12.23 -14.52 -9.52
C GLY A 149 10.91 -15.27 -9.36
N GLY A 150 9.76 -14.61 -9.29
CA GLY A 150 8.46 -15.29 -9.44
C GLY A 150 8.03 -15.34 -10.90
N GLY A 151 8.52 -16.32 -11.65
CA GLY A 151 8.39 -16.44 -13.11
C GLY A 151 6.99 -16.15 -13.67
N LEU A 152 6.88 -15.08 -14.47
CA LEU A 152 5.76 -14.82 -15.38
C LEU A 152 5.71 -15.80 -16.57
N ASN A 153 6.47 -16.91 -16.54
CA ASN A 153 6.56 -17.90 -17.62
C ASN A 153 5.74 -19.19 -17.36
N ALA A 154 4.88 -19.24 -16.35
CA ALA A 154 4.11 -20.45 -16.04
C ALA A 154 2.58 -20.29 -16.12
N VAL A 155 2.07 -19.24 -16.76
CA VAL A 155 0.72 -19.32 -17.34
C VAL A 155 0.87 -19.95 -18.70
N HIS A 156 0.74 -21.27 -18.69
CA HIS A 156 0.39 -22.13 -19.80
C HIS A 156 -0.69 -21.42 -20.65
N SER A 157 -0.29 -20.72 -21.71
CA SER A 157 -1.14 -20.63 -22.89
C SER A 157 -1.07 -22.01 -23.54
N PRO A 158 -2.13 -22.85 -23.51
CA PRO A 158 -2.17 -23.95 -24.44
C PRO A 158 -2.15 -23.31 -25.82
N ALA A 159 -1.01 -23.42 -26.51
CA ALA A 159 -0.96 -23.19 -27.93
C ALA A 159 -2.01 -24.13 -28.53
N LEU A 160 -3.15 -23.57 -28.90
CA LEU A 160 -4.03 -24.20 -29.88
C LEU A 160 -3.13 -24.51 -31.08
N PRO A 161 -3.08 -25.77 -31.57
CA PRO A 161 -2.43 -26.06 -32.82
C PRO A 161 -3.15 -25.23 -33.88
N LEU A 162 -2.46 -24.23 -34.43
CA LEU A 162 -2.85 -23.63 -35.69
C LEU A 162 -2.67 -24.74 -36.73
N ASP A 163 -3.78 -25.42 -37.02
CA ASP A 163 -3.92 -26.30 -38.17
C ASP A 163 -3.83 -25.44 -39.43
N THR A 164 -2.62 -25.29 -39.96
CA THR A 164 -2.39 -24.81 -41.32
C THR A 164 -2.35 -26.00 -42.27
N SER A 165 -3.42 -26.80 -42.29
CA SER A 165 -3.70 -27.73 -43.38
C SER A 165 -4.50 -27.00 -44.45
N SER A 166 -3.78 -26.30 -45.32
CA SER A 166 -4.24 -26.00 -46.67
C SER A 166 -4.33 -27.33 -47.45
N ASP A 167 -5.47 -28.00 -47.35
CA ASP A 167 -5.79 -29.17 -48.17
C ASP A 167 -6.35 -28.68 -49.50
N ASP A 168 -5.42 -28.52 -50.45
CA ASP A 168 -5.69 -28.23 -51.84
C ASP A 168 -5.99 -29.56 -52.54
N SER A 169 -7.29 -29.75 -52.81
CA SER A 169 -7.85 -30.53 -53.92
C SER A 169 -6.80 -31.07 -54.92
N LYS A 170 -6.51 -32.37 -54.88
CA LYS A 170 -6.57 -33.27 -56.06
C LYS A 170 -5.97 -34.66 -55.79
N ARG A 171 -6.75 -35.65 -56.23
CA ARG A 171 -6.38 -37.01 -56.69
C ARG A 171 -6.32 -38.14 -55.66
N ASP A 172 -7.47 -38.77 -55.49
CA ASP A 172 -7.63 -40.22 -55.70
C ASP A 172 -7.36 -40.56 -57.19
N PRO A 173 -6.90 -41.78 -57.58
CA PRO A 173 -7.44 -43.05 -57.07
C PRO A 173 -6.47 -44.26 -56.95
N HIS A 174 -6.97 -45.31 -56.30
CA HIS A 174 -6.55 -46.73 -56.32
C HIS A 174 -5.39 -47.20 -55.42
N ASN A 175 -5.72 -47.74 -54.23
CA ASN A 175 -5.50 -49.14 -53.82
C ASN A 175 -6.01 -49.32 -52.37
N LEU A 176 -7.14 -50.00 -52.12
CA LEU A 176 -7.31 -51.45 -51.95
C LEU A 176 -6.37 -52.11 -50.90
N LEU A 177 -7.06 -52.72 -49.91
CA LEU A 177 -6.75 -53.91 -49.10
C LEU A 177 -6.26 -53.76 -47.64
N TYR A 178 -7.15 -54.25 -46.74
CA TYR A 178 -6.87 -55.17 -45.60
C TYR A 178 -6.11 -54.56 -44.39
N THR A 179 -6.43 -54.66 -43.10
CA THR A 179 -7.34 -55.42 -42.20
C THR A 179 -7.48 -54.58 -40.91
N GLY A 180 -8.62 -54.50 -40.22
CA GLY A 180 -9.06 -55.54 -39.29
C GLY A 180 -8.18 -55.65 -38.03
N GLN A 181 -8.42 -54.84 -36.99
CA GLN A 181 -8.18 -55.32 -35.62
C GLN A 181 -9.05 -54.63 -34.58
N THR A 182 -9.84 -55.49 -33.96
CA THR A 182 -10.84 -55.29 -32.92
C THR A 182 -10.22 -55.18 -31.53
N GLY A 183 -10.79 -54.31 -30.69
CA GLY A 183 -11.10 -54.65 -29.30
C GLY A 183 -10.02 -54.46 -28.23
N ARG A 184 -10.19 -53.43 -27.40
CA ARG A 184 -10.09 -53.57 -25.93
C ARG A 184 -10.76 -52.39 -25.22
N ARG A 185 -11.85 -52.69 -24.52
CA ARG A 185 -12.52 -51.83 -23.53
C ARG A 185 -11.86 -52.02 -22.14
N PRO A 186 -12.16 -51.14 -21.16
CA PRO A 186 -11.22 -50.64 -20.17
C PRO A 186 -11.21 -51.44 -18.85
N ASN A 187 -10.14 -51.25 -18.07
CA ASN A 187 -10.04 -51.79 -16.71
C ASN A 187 -10.44 -50.69 -15.69
N PRO A 188 -11.45 -50.89 -14.84
CA PRO A 188 -11.77 -49.95 -13.77
C PRO A 188 -10.89 -50.22 -12.55
N ILE A 189 -9.96 -49.31 -12.28
CA ILE A 189 -9.23 -49.29 -11.00
C ILE A 189 -10.21 -48.84 -9.92
N LYS A 190 -10.54 -49.76 -9.01
CA LYS A 190 -11.19 -49.49 -7.73
C LYS A 190 -10.23 -48.68 -6.85
N GLY A 191 -10.37 -47.36 -6.84
CA GLY A 191 -9.80 -46.47 -5.84
C GLY A 191 -10.81 -46.23 -4.72
N SER A 192 -10.38 -46.49 -3.49
CA SER A 192 -11.13 -46.40 -2.23
C SER A 192 -11.63 -44.96 -1.93
N PRO A 193 -12.88 -44.77 -1.47
CA PRO A 193 -13.38 -43.47 -1.04
C PRO A 193 -13.09 -43.24 0.45
N GLN A 194 -11.84 -43.00 0.84
CA GLN A 194 -11.55 -42.60 2.22
C GLN A 194 -10.25 -41.80 2.39
N GLN A 195 -10.12 -40.72 1.60
CA GLN A 195 -9.11 -39.67 1.83
C GLN A 195 -9.60 -38.34 1.25
N ALA A 196 -10.76 -37.89 1.72
CA ALA A 196 -11.30 -36.56 1.43
C ALA A 196 -11.95 -35.99 2.70
N ALA A 197 -11.12 -35.75 3.71
CA ALA A 197 -11.50 -35.02 4.91
C ALA A 197 -10.31 -34.16 5.35
N GLY A 198 -9.93 -33.24 4.47
CA GLY A 198 -8.90 -32.24 4.70
C GLY A 198 -9.12 -30.98 3.86
N ASP A 199 -10.32 -30.76 3.34
CA ASP A 199 -10.65 -29.54 2.62
C ASP A 199 -11.03 -28.48 3.65
N ALA A 200 -10.07 -27.60 3.94
CA ALA A 200 -10.36 -26.30 4.49
C ALA A 200 -11.45 -25.67 3.62
N SER A 201 -12.65 -25.50 4.18
CA SER A 201 -13.82 -24.99 3.46
C SER A 201 -13.43 -23.72 2.66
N PRO A 202 -13.75 -23.61 1.35
CA PRO A 202 -13.44 -22.42 0.54
C PRO A 202 -14.02 -21.12 1.15
N PHE A 203 -15.03 -21.25 2.01
CA PHE A 203 -15.61 -20.16 2.78
C PHE A 203 -14.64 -19.54 3.82
N LYS A 204 -13.78 -20.35 4.46
CA LYS A 204 -12.73 -19.85 5.38
C LYS A 204 -11.61 -19.13 4.63
N GLU A 205 -11.26 -19.57 3.42
CA GLU A 205 -10.30 -18.85 2.57
C GLU A 205 -10.86 -17.53 2.05
N ALA A 206 -12.13 -17.50 1.67
CA ALA A 206 -12.82 -16.27 1.25
C ALA A 206 -12.87 -15.22 2.38
N MET A 207 -13.25 -15.62 3.61
CA MET A 207 -13.27 -14.68 4.76
C MET A 207 -11.88 -14.19 5.19
N LYS A 208 -10.81 -14.96 4.94
CA LYS A 208 -9.42 -14.50 5.21
C LYS A 208 -9.01 -13.38 4.24
N LYS A 209 -9.62 -13.33 3.05
CA LYS A 209 -9.36 -12.35 1.99
C LYS A 209 -10.03 -10.99 2.28
N ASP A 210 -11.16 -10.99 2.98
CA ASP A 210 -11.88 -9.76 3.37
C ASP A 210 -11.09 -8.86 4.35
N GLY A 211 -10.23 -9.49 5.17
CA GLY A 211 -9.33 -8.75 6.06
C GLY A 211 -8.30 -7.88 5.33
N ASP A 212 -7.99 -8.20 4.07
CA ASP A 212 -7.01 -7.49 3.24
C ASP A 212 -7.62 -6.28 2.53
N MET A 213 -8.91 -6.37 2.14
CA MET A 213 -9.64 -5.26 1.50
C MET A 213 -9.83 -4.05 2.43
N MET A 214 -9.89 -4.27 3.75
CA MET A 214 -10.07 -3.18 4.72
C MET A 214 -8.76 -2.49 5.11
N LYS A 215 -7.58 -2.98 4.68
CA LYS A 215 -6.29 -2.38 5.07
C LYS A 215 -6.13 -0.92 4.64
N PRO A 216 -6.49 -0.50 3.40
CA PRO A 216 -6.39 0.90 3.01
C PRO A 216 -7.34 1.80 3.82
N TYR A 217 -8.54 1.28 4.13
CA TYR A 217 -9.60 2.04 4.80
C TYR A 217 -9.28 2.35 6.26
N ARG A 218 -8.58 1.44 6.96
CA ARG A 218 -8.17 1.64 8.36
C ARG A 218 -7.27 2.85 8.57
N ASN A 219 -6.38 3.16 7.61
CA ASN A 219 -5.53 4.34 7.72
C ASN A 219 -6.33 5.64 7.60
N VAL A 220 -7.29 5.68 6.67
CA VAL A 220 -8.17 6.85 6.50
C VAL A 220 -9.06 7.03 7.73
N VAL A 221 -9.67 5.96 8.23
CA VAL A 221 -10.48 5.99 9.46
C VAL A 221 -9.65 6.44 10.66
N ARG A 222 -8.42 5.93 10.81
CA ARG A 222 -7.50 6.35 11.89
C ARG A 222 -7.21 7.85 11.83
N LEU A 223 -6.98 8.39 10.62
CA LEU A 223 -6.73 9.81 10.42
C LEU A 223 -7.98 10.65 10.77
N HIS A 224 -9.18 10.20 10.41
CA HIS A 224 -10.43 10.89 10.76
C HIS A 224 -10.70 10.88 12.28
N LEU A 225 -10.47 9.74 12.94
CA LEU A 225 -10.64 9.63 14.39
C LEU A 225 -9.68 10.56 15.15
N LEU A 226 -8.47 10.79 14.62
CA LEU A 226 -7.55 11.77 15.21
C LEU A 226 -8.08 13.20 15.10
N ILE A 227 -8.65 13.59 13.96
CA ILE A 227 -9.25 14.92 13.78
C ILE A 227 -10.38 15.14 14.79
N PHE A 228 -11.27 14.15 14.98
CA PHE A 228 -12.31 14.22 15.99
C PHE A 228 -11.76 14.26 17.43
N PHE A 229 -10.71 13.49 17.71
CA PHE A 229 -10.02 13.54 18.99
C PHE A 229 -9.44 14.93 19.27
N PHE A 230 -8.80 15.58 18.29
CA PHE A 230 -8.28 16.93 18.44
C PHE A 230 -9.37 17.96 18.70
N ALA A 231 -10.47 17.89 17.96
CA ALA A 231 -11.62 18.76 18.18
C ALA A 231 -12.12 18.61 19.63
N PHE A 232 -12.29 17.37 20.10
CA PHE A 232 -12.73 17.10 21.47
C PHE A 232 -11.71 17.57 22.53
N ALA A 233 -10.42 17.29 22.33
CA ALA A 233 -9.36 17.70 23.25
C ALA A 233 -9.27 19.22 23.40
N HIS A 234 -9.45 19.95 22.30
CA HIS A 234 -9.53 21.41 22.31
C HIS A 234 -10.75 21.91 23.10
N PHE A 235 -11.94 21.32 22.88
CA PHE A 235 -13.13 21.64 23.67
C PHE A 235 -12.95 21.33 25.16
N ALA A 236 -12.21 20.28 25.50
CA ALA A 236 -11.91 19.88 26.87
C ALA A 236 -10.80 20.73 27.55
N LYS A 237 -10.17 21.68 26.84
CA LYS A 237 -9.00 22.45 27.30
C LYS A 237 -7.90 21.56 27.88
N LEU A 238 -7.72 20.35 27.34
CA LEU A 238 -6.64 19.47 27.77
C LEU A 238 -5.31 20.18 27.50
N GLU A 239 -4.43 20.14 28.50
CA GLU A 239 -3.14 20.81 28.39
C GLU A 239 -2.39 20.34 27.13
N ASN A 240 -1.81 21.30 26.42
CA ASN A 240 -1.17 21.10 25.12
C ASN A 240 -0.20 19.89 25.14
N PHE A 241 0.56 19.73 26.23
CA PHE A 241 1.52 18.63 26.42
C PHE A 241 0.92 17.22 26.32
N LEU A 242 -0.28 17.00 26.86
CA LEU A 242 -0.93 15.68 26.80
C LEU A 242 -1.35 15.35 25.37
N VAL A 243 -1.90 16.34 24.67
CA VAL A 243 -2.29 16.22 23.25
C VAL A 243 -1.06 15.93 22.39
N TYR A 244 0.05 16.65 22.60
CA TYR A 244 1.32 16.37 21.93
C TYR A 244 1.77 14.94 22.11
N THR A 245 1.81 14.48 23.37
CA THR A 245 2.31 13.15 23.72
C THR A 245 1.47 12.05 23.05
N VAL A 246 0.14 12.17 23.10
CA VAL A 246 -0.77 11.17 22.50
C VAL A 246 -0.63 11.14 20.98
N VAL A 247 -0.59 12.29 20.32
CA VAL A 247 -0.52 12.37 18.86
C VAL A 247 0.79 11.82 18.36
N TYR A 248 1.90 12.25 18.96
CA TYR A 248 3.22 11.73 18.61
C TYR A 248 3.32 10.24 18.88
N ALA A 249 2.79 9.76 20.01
CA ALA A 249 2.73 8.33 20.29
C ALA A 249 1.88 7.57 19.25
N VAL A 250 0.73 8.09 18.83
CA VAL A 250 -0.09 7.42 17.82
C VAL A 250 0.62 7.42 16.46
N TYR A 251 1.18 8.54 16.02
CA TYR A 251 1.64 8.70 14.64
C TYR A 251 3.05 8.14 14.42
N PHE A 252 3.96 8.43 15.34
CA PHE A 252 5.39 8.21 15.15
C PHE A 252 5.94 7.09 16.04
N PHE A 253 5.18 6.62 17.04
CA PHE A 253 5.65 5.49 17.84
C PHE A 253 5.73 4.22 16.96
N PRO A 254 6.83 3.47 17.03
CA PRO A 254 7.00 2.26 16.25
C PRO A 254 6.16 1.11 16.84
N TRP A 255 4.84 1.16 16.66
CA TRP A 255 3.87 0.12 17.09
C TRP A 255 4.23 -1.30 16.61
N ARG A 256 5.13 -1.41 15.63
CA ARG A 256 5.72 -2.67 15.17
C ARG A 256 6.58 -3.35 16.25
N LEU A 257 7.20 -2.60 17.16
CA LEU A 257 7.99 -3.17 18.26
C LEU A 257 7.10 -3.89 19.28
N LEU A 258 5.87 -3.44 19.47
CA LEU A 258 4.93 -4.01 20.44
C LEU A 258 4.14 -5.20 19.91
N ARG A 259 4.14 -5.45 18.59
CA ARG A 259 3.49 -6.65 18.04
C ARG A 259 4.38 -7.87 18.29
N LYS A 260 3.94 -8.72 19.23
CA LYS A 260 4.42 -10.10 19.36
C LYS A 260 4.08 -10.83 18.06
N GLU A 261 5.08 -11.47 17.46
CA GLU A 261 4.78 -12.42 16.38
C GLU A 261 4.00 -13.58 16.98
N PRO A 262 2.97 -14.09 16.27
CA PRO A 262 2.38 -15.38 16.61
C PRO A 262 3.52 -16.41 16.67
N PRO A 263 3.55 -17.31 17.67
CA PRO A 263 4.52 -18.39 17.70
C PRO A 263 4.46 -19.12 16.35
N ALA A 264 5.63 -19.33 15.73
CA ALA A 264 5.73 -20.07 14.48
C ALA A 264 5.06 -21.44 14.68
N ALA A 265 3.97 -21.68 13.95
CA ALA A 265 3.24 -22.93 13.93
C ALA A 265 3.90 -23.90 12.95
#